data_AF-A0A2N1W4B1-F1
#
_entry.id   AF-A0A2N1W4B1-F1
#
_cell.length_a   1.000
_cell.length_b   1.000
_cell.length_c   1.000
_cell.angle_alpha   90.00
_cell.angle_beta   90.00
_cell.angle_gamma   90.00
#
_symmetry.space_group_name_H-M   'P 1'
#
loop_
_entity.id
_entity.type
_entity.pdbx_description
1 polymer ?
#
loop_
_entity_poly.entity_id
_entity_poly.type
_entity_poly.pdbx_seq_one_letter_code
_entity_poly.pdbx_strand_id
1 'polypeptide(L)'
;MSQIYAVKNGGGIKMRTKNAVILAVTALFLLFSASVFAEGTSGQKPLWGFDSGTTEGWHGVNKNAAACSVAKGAEFVTGGTSALKIDLKGVKGWNQDIALFEGPFSADFHKLKELTMDVYVPEASVKGMTYQEMYFVISGKANAWYQLKKQIKPGMNEVVFPIDNTKVKGEVWKVYIVVNSTEAWSGPIYVDSIRGKLLGESAQVKGTVKDKTSGKGLEKALVVIGDQLLKTDGSGNFSATIPADDYKVVVVRDGYKDKTVSSAVVAAGKDNNLGAIELIPDAAPKTKASAVTIDASKSIRKLPIDKHKMYGNNLAAWHPVGAYRDNVTVAKIKKLGVSFLRIPGGDYGNQYDWKTGEVYNYDGGVSWTPELNYY
;
A
#
# COMPACT_ATOMS: atom_id res chain seq x y z
N MET A 1 7.09 24.07 56.48
CA MET A 1 8.12 25.12 56.37
C MET A 1 8.03 25.74 54.98
N SER A 2 7.96 27.08 54.92
CA SER A 2 8.24 28.04 53.81
C SER A 2 7.59 27.79 52.43
N GLN A 3 6.52 28.50 52.01
CA GLN A 3 6.37 29.90 51.51
C GLN A 3 6.77 30.16 50.02
N ILE A 4 5.74 30.38 49.17
CA ILE A 4 5.39 31.47 48.21
C ILE A 4 6.54 32.07 47.33
N TYR A 5 6.42 32.32 46.00
CA TYR A 5 5.74 33.47 45.34
C TYR A 5 5.33 33.24 43.86
N ALA A 6 4.22 33.91 43.50
CA ALA A 6 3.75 34.17 42.13
C ALA A 6 4.02 35.64 41.77
N VAL A 7 4.24 35.93 40.48
CA VAL A 7 4.30 37.30 39.93
C VAL A 7 3.41 37.40 38.70
N LYS A 8 2.57 38.43 38.70
CA LYS A 8 1.67 38.91 37.66
C LYS A 8 2.07 40.35 37.34
N ASN A 9 2.16 40.71 36.06
CA ASN A 9 2.10 42.08 35.52
C ASN A 9 1.72 41.90 34.02
N GLY A 10 0.70 42.50 33.41
CA GLY A 10 -0.03 43.72 33.75
C GLY A 10 0.50 44.89 32.92
N GLY A 11 -0.10 45.18 31.76
CA GLY A 11 0.16 46.40 31.00
C GLY A 11 -0.07 46.28 29.49
N GLY A 12 -1.25 46.67 29.01
CA GLY A 12 -1.49 46.94 27.59
C GLY A 12 -1.03 48.34 27.19
N ILE A 13 -1.00 48.63 25.87
CA ILE A 13 -1.46 49.89 25.24
C ILE A 13 -1.22 49.89 23.70
N LYS A 14 -2.30 50.24 23.01
CA LYS A 14 -2.51 50.96 21.72
C LYS A 14 -2.08 50.40 20.36
N MET A 15 -3.13 50.22 19.54
CA MET A 15 -3.18 50.32 18.09
C MET A 15 -2.53 51.60 17.53
N ARG A 16 -1.91 51.47 16.36
CA ARG A 16 -1.81 52.54 15.36
C ARG A 16 -2.19 52.00 13.99
N THR A 17 -3.31 52.51 13.49
CA THR A 17 -3.74 52.55 12.09
C THR A 17 -2.75 53.31 11.22
N LYS A 18 -2.51 52.83 9.98
CA LYS A 18 -2.23 53.68 8.82
C LYS A 18 -2.92 53.11 7.58
N ASN A 19 -3.79 53.94 7.00
CA ASN A 19 -4.35 53.84 5.65
C ASN A 19 -3.37 54.43 4.62
N ALA A 20 -3.36 53.86 3.40
CA ALA A 20 -3.09 54.49 2.08
C ALA A 20 -3.17 53.35 1.03
N VAL A 21 -4.24 53.11 0.29
CA VAL A 21 -4.84 53.82 -0.88
C VAL A 21 -3.85 54.00 -2.06
N ILE A 22 -4.12 53.37 -3.22
CA ILE A 22 -4.32 53.95 -4.58
C ILE A 22 -3.98 52.98 -5.74
N LEU A 23 -5.00 52.77 -6.61
CA LEU A 23 -5.08 52.47 -8.07
C LEU A 23 -4.02 51.60 -8.77
N ALA A 24 -4.38 50.46 -9.37
CA ALA A 24 -5.11 50.26 -10.65
C ALA A 24 -4.32 50.68 -11.91
N VAL A 25 -3.75 49.69 -12.62
CA VAL A 25 -3.40 49.76 -14.04
C VAL A 25 -3.86 48.46 -14.71
N THR A 26 -4.78 48.60 -15.66
CA THR A 26 -5.30 47.55 -16.53
C THR A 26 -4.61 47.66 -17.89
N ALA A 27 -3.94 46.60 -18.35
CA ALA A 27 -3.73 46.23 -19.77
C ALA A 27 -3.07 44.85 -19.80
N LEU A 28 -3.83 43.77 -20.00
CA LEU A 28 -4.18 43.17 -21.30
C LEU A 28 -2.94 42.67 -22.06
N PHE A 29 -2.56 41.40 -21.85
CA PHE A 29 -1.88 40.57 -22.85
C PHE A 29 -2.18 39.08 -22.62
N LEU A 30 -2.82 38.47 -23.63
CA LEU A 30 -2.76 37.09 -24.11
C LEU A 30 -3.19 35.90 -23.20
N LEU A 31 -4.35 35.36 -23.59
CA LEU A 31 -4.69 33.94 -23.71
C LEU A 31 -3.54 32.94 -23.51
N PHE A 32 -3.49 32.32 -22.35
CA PHE A 32 -3.15 30.90 -22.18
C PHE A 32 -3.97 30.37 -21.00
N SER A 33 -4.68 29.28 -21.23
CA SER A 33 -5.42 28.51 -20.24
C SER A 33 -4.45 27.97 -19.17
N ALA A 34 -4.34 28.69 -18.06
CA ALA A 34 -3.76 28.20 -16.83
C ALA A 34 -4.90 27.92 -15.86
N SER A 35 -5.25 26.64 -15.71
CA SER A 35 -6.05 26.16 -14.59
C SER A 35 -5.31 26.55 -13.31
N VAL A 36 -5.87 27.47 -12.54
CA VAL A 36 -5.37 27.86 -11.22
C VAL A 36 -5.65 26.67 -10.30
N PHE A 37 -4.66 25.80 -10.17
CA PHE A 37 -4.73 24.67 -9.26
C PHE A 37 -4.49 25.17 -7.83
N ALA A 38 -5.51 25.04 -6.98
CA ALA A 38 -5.37 25.26 -5.55
C ALA A 38 -4.32 24.30 -4.98
N GLU A 39 -3.32 24.84 -4.27
CA GLU A 39 -2.31 24.06 -3.56
C GLU A 39 -2.98 23.24 -2.45
N GLY A 40 -3.20 21.96 -2.73
CA GLY A 40 -3.49 20.97 -1.69
C GLY A 40 -2.28 20.77 -0.78
N THR A 41 -2.52 20.13 0.36
CA THR A 41 -1.52 19.63 1.32
C THR A 41 -0.21 19.20 0.62
N SER A 42 0.91 19.76 1.09
CA SER A 42 2.24 19.73 0.42
C SER A 42 2.51 18.45 -0.37
N GLY A 43 2.58 18.57 -1.71
CA GLY A 43 2.95 17.49 -2.62
C GLY A 43 1.79 16.77 -3.33
N GLN A 44 0.54 17.13 -3.07
CA GLN A 44 -0.62 16.65 -3.84
C GLN A 44 -0.95 17.60 -5.02
N LYS A 45 -1.12 17.02 -6.21
CA LYS A 45 -1.55 17.69 -7.43
C LYS A 45 -3.07 17.48 -7.62
N PRO A 46 -3.90 18.53 -7.67
CA PRO A 46 -5.32 18.38 -8.01
C PRO A 46 -5.48 17.77 -9.41
N LEU A 47 -6.43 16.85 -9.54
CA LEU A 47 -6.80 16.19 -10.79
C LEU A 47 -8.19 16.61 -11.25
N TRP A 48 -9.18 16.59 -10.35
CA TRP A 48 -10.54 17.08 -10.58
C TRP A 48 -11.06 17.74 -9.30
N GLY A 49 -11.59 18.95 -9.43
CA GLY A 49 -12.15 19.72 -8.32
C GLY A 49 -13.56 20.22 -8.59
N PHE A 50 -14.07 20.07 -9.81
CA PHE A 50 -15.42 20.47 -10.21
C PHE A 50 -15.73 21.97 -9.97
N ASP A 51 -14.69 22.79 -9.86
CA ASP A 51 -14.81 24.24 -9.60
C ASP A 51 -15.36 25.02 -10.78
N SER A 52 -15.29 24.43 -11.97
CA SER A 52 -15.90 24.96 -13.19
C SER A 52 -17.44 24.98 -13.14
N GLY A 53 -18.05 24.30 -12.16
CA GLY A 53 -19.51 24.08 -12.14
C GLY A 53 -19.97 23.13 -13.24
N THR A 54 -19.07 22.29 -13.76
CA THR A 54 -19.35 21.24 -14.74
C THR A 54 -18.82 19.91 -14.22
N THR A 55 -19.19 18.80 -14.85
CA THR A 55 -18.66 17.48 -14.48
C THR A 55 -17.21 17.26 -14.90
N GLU A 56 -16.55 18.25 -15.53
CA GLU A 56 -15.15 18.18 -15.96
C GLU A 56 -14.85 16.95 -16.83
N GLY A 57 -15.80 16.57 -17.68
CA GLY A 57 -15.70 15.42 -18.59
C GLY A 57 -16.21 14.10 -18.02
N TRP A 58 -16.52 14.03 -16.73
CA TRP A 58 -17.17 12.86 -16.14
C TRP A 58 -18.61 12.73 -16.63
N HIS A 59 -18.97 11.52 -17.06
CA HIS A 59 -20.30 11.21 -17.56
C HIS A 59 -20.66 9.76 -17.25
N GLY A 60 -21.94 9.44 -17.16
CA GLY A 60 -22.36 8.04 -17.19
C GLY A 60 -22.51 7.56 -18.63
N VAL A 61 -22.71 6.26 -18.81
CA VAL A 61 -22.90 5.63 -20.12
C VAL A 61 -24.12 4.70 -20.11
N ASN A 62 -24.54 4.27 -21.30
CA ASN A 62 -25.68 3.37 -21.48
C ASN A 62 -26.95 3.88 -20.78
N LYS A 63 -27.64 3.01 -20.03
CA LYS A 63 -28.83 3.36 -19.25
C LYS A 63 -28.58 4.40 -18.14
N ASN A 64 -27.32 4.67 -17.82
CA ASN A 64 -26.89 5.61 -16.79
C ASN A 64 -26.28 6.89 -17.40
N ALA A 65 -26.50 7.20 -18.68
CA ALA A 65 -25.89 8.35 -19.37
C ALA A 65 -26.03 9.70 -18.63
N ALA A 66 -27.13 9.89 -17.90
CA ALA A 66 -27.43 11.09 -17.12
C ALA A 66 -27.01 11.01 -15.63
N ALA A 67 -26.23 10.01 -15.24
CA ALA A 67 -25.88 9.79 -13.83
C ALA A 67 -24.98 10.90 -13.26
N CYS A 68 -24.09 11.49 -14.06
CA CYS A 68 -23.20 12.55 -13.61
C CYS A 68 -23.82 13.94 -13.78
N SER A 69 -23.75 14.74 -12.71
CA SER A 69 -24.07 16.17 -12.69
C SER A 69 -23.18 16.85 -11.64
N VAL A 70 -23.32 18.16 -11.44
CA VAL A 70 -22.67 18.85 -10.31
C VAL A 70 -23.70 19.30 -9.28
N ALA A 71 -23.26 19.42 -8.03
CA ALA A 71 -24.07 19.96 -6.96
C ALA A 71 -23.26 20.94 -6.10
N LYS A 72 -23.98 21.85 -5.44
CA LYS A 72 -23.43 22.81 -4.48
C LYS A 72 -24.04 22.53 -3.11
N GLY A 73 -23.21 22.53 -2.07
CA GLY A 73 -23.65 22.25 -0.70
C GLY A 73 -22.44 22.11 0.22
N ALA A 74 -22.45 22.79 1.37
CA ALA A 74 -21.33 22.78 2.30
C ALA A 74 -21.11 21.39 2.95
N GLU A 75 -22.08 20.50 2.85
CA GLU A 75 -22.03 19.14 3.36
C GLU A 75 -21.18 18.18 2.50
N PHE A 76 -21.00 18.49 1.20
CA PHE A 76 -20.27 17.62 0.27
C PHE A 76 -19.24 18.33 -0.61
N VAL A 77 -19.22 19.66 -0.64
CA VAL A 77 -18.17 20.44 -1.29
C VAL A 77 -17.05 20.66 -0.27
N THR A 78 -15.92 19.98 -0.47
CA THR A 78 -14.72 20.08 0.36
C THR A 78 -13.63 20.95 -0.28
N GLY A 79 -13.72 21.16 -1.59
CA GLY A 79 -12.85 22.06 -2.36
C GLY A 79 -13.68 23.02 -3.22
N GLY A 80 -13.21 24.27 -3.31
CA GLY A 80 -13.76 25.32 -4.15
C GLY A 80 -15.30 25.45 -4.17
N THR A 81 -15.99 25.23 -5.30
CA THR A 81 -17.40 25.69 -5.46
C THR A 81 -18.47 24.64 -5.72
N SER A 82 -18.12 23.44 -6.18
CA SER A 82 -19.10 22.39 -6.44
C SER A 82 -18.46 21.00 -6.40
N ALA A 83 -19.27 19.95 -6.30
CA ALA A 83 -18.82 18.55 -6.29
C ALA A 83 -19.50 17.77 -7.42
N LEU A 84 -18.86 16.70 -7.89
CA LEU A 84 -19.47 15.73 -8.80
C LEU A 84 -20.55 14.95 -8.07
N LYS A 85 -21.79 15.11 -8.50
CA LYS A 85 -22.92 14.29 -8.06
C LYS A 85 -23.09 13.12 -9.02
N ILE A 86 -23.08 11.91 -8.47
CA ILE A 86 -23.34 10.67 -9.21
C ILE A 86 -24.68 10.11 -8.73
N ASP A 87 -25.69 10.13 -9.59
CA ASP A 87 -26.99 9.53 -9.32
C ASP A 87 -26.92 8.02 -9.43
N LEU A 88 -27.17 7.35 -8.30
CA LEU A 88 -27.14 5.90 -8.20
C LEU A 88 -28.54 5.32 -8.00
N LYS A 89 -29.62 6.11 -8.04
CA LYS A 89 -30.95 5.60 -7.71
C LYS A 89 -31.33 4.39 -8.57
N GLY A 90 -31.60 3.25 -7.92
CA GLY A 90 -31.93 1.98 -8.56
C GLY A 90 -30.72 1.16 -9.03
N VAL A 91 -29.50 1.68 -8.94
CA VAL A 91 -28.26 0.95 -9.25
C VAL A 91 -28.02 -0.11 -8.17
N LYS A 92 -27.67 -1.33 -8.59
CA LYS A 92 -27.38 -2.49 -7.72
C LYS A 92 -26.29 -3.35 -8.37
N GLY A 93 -25.54 -4.08 -7.55
CA GLY A 93 -24.46 -4.95 -8.00
C GLY A 93 -23.31 -4.15 -8.59
N TRP A 94 -22.45 -4.82 -9.34
CA TRP A 94 -21.35 -4.19 -10.06
C TRP A 94 -21.87 -3.25 -11.14
N ASN A 95 -21.54 -1.97 -11.05
CA ASN A 95 -21.91 -0.98 -12.08
C ASN A 95 -20.78 0.00 -12.36
N GLN A 96 -20.27 -0.06 -13.58
CA GLN A 96 -19.19 0.79 -14.10
C GLN A 96 -19.69 1.88 -15.07
N ASP A 97 -21.00 1.93 -15.30
CA ASP A 97 -21.61 2.82 -16.29
C ASP A 97 -22.04 4.16 -15.66
N ILE A 98 -21.81 4.35 -14.35
CA ILE A 98 -22.30 5.50 -13.58
C ILE A 98 -21.41 6.73 -13.69
N ALA A 99 -20.11 6.56 -13.87
CA ALA A 99 -19.14 7.65 -13.89
C ALA A 99 -17.84 7.18 -14.57
N LEU A 100 -17.65 7.68 -15.78
CA LEU A 100 -16.53 7.43 -16.67
C LEU A 100 -15.89 8.77 -17.06
N PHE A 101 -14.57 8.77 -17.11
CA PHE A 101 -13.75 9.83 -17.68
C PHE A 101 -12.78 9.24 -18.71
N GLU A 102 -12.79 9.78 -19.93
CA GLU A 102 -12.00 9.26 -21.07
C GLU A 102 -10.82 10.17 -21.44
N GLY A 103 -10.52 11.15 -20.60
CA GLY A 103 -9.46 12.11 -20.85
C GLY A 103 -9.95 13.52 -21.20
N PRO A 104 -9.00 14.44 -21.50
CA PRO A 104 -7.56 14.18 -21.58
C PRO A 104 -6.93 13.90 -20.21
N PHE A 105 -5.93 13.00 -20.17
CA PHE A 105 -5.14 12.74 -18.97
C PHE A 105 -3.85 13.58 -18.97
N SER A 106 -3.42 14.01 -17.78
CA SER A 106 -2.11 14.65 -17.63
C SER A 106 -0.98 13.72 -18.06
N ALA A 107 0.05 14.26 -18.71
CA ALA A 107 1.26 13.50 -19.04
C ALA A 107 1.92 12.86 -17.81
N ASP A 108 1.75 13.45 -16.63
CA ASP A 108 2.28 12.94 -15.36
C ASP A 108 1.41 11.86 -14.70
N PHE A 109 0.29 11.44 -15.30
CA PHE A 109 -0.62 10.47 -14.66
C PHE A 109 0.09 9.16 -14.30
N HIS A 110 1.05 8.74 -15.14
CA HIS A 110 1.90 7.56 -14.89
C HIS A 110 2.83 7.69 -13.68
N LYS A 111 3.03 8.91 -13.16
CA LYS A 111 3.80 9.18 -11.94
C LYS A 111 2.94 9.13 -10.69
N LEU A 112 1.63 8.90 -10.77
CA LEU A 112 0.78 8.76 -9.59
C LEU A 112 1.26 7.60 -8.71
N LYS A 113 1.47 7.87 -7.43
CA LYS A 113 1.73 6.87 -6.39
C LYS A 113 0.59 6.77 -5.38
N GLU A 114 -0.26 7.79 -5.33
CA GLU A 114 -1.43 7.83 -4.48
C GLU A 114 -2.50 8.68 -5.15
N LEU A 115 -3.75 8.27 -4.99
CA LEU A 115 -4.93 9.03 -5.36
C LEU A 115 -5.79 9.22 -4.11
N THR A 116 -6.20 10.45 -3.85
CA THR A 116 -7.10 10.81 -2.75
C THR A 116 -8.32 11.50 -3.30
N MET A 117 -9.50 11.23 -2.75
CA MET A 117 -10.74 11.95 -3.07
C MET A 117 -11.64 12.01 -1.86
N ASP A 118 -12.45 13.06 -1.79
CA ASP A 118 -13.48 13.20 -0.77
C ASP A 118 -14.79 12.66 -1.31
N VAL A 119 -15.43 11.76 -0.56
CA VAL A 119 -16.69 11.12 -0.97
C VAL A 119 -17.71 11.28 0.13
N TYR A 120 -18.73 12.08 -0.14
CA TYR A 120 -19.89 12.19 0.74
C TYR A 120 -20.98 11.22 0.31
N VAL A 121 -21.42 10.40 1.27
CA VAL A 121 -22.49 9.42 1.10
C VAL A 121 -23.67 9.83 1.99
N PRO A 122 -24.76 10.38 1.43
CA PRO A 122 -25.96 10.65 2.22
C PRO A 122 -26.47 9.38 2.89
N GLU A 123 -26.83 9.45 4.17
CA GLU A 123 -27.37 8.30 4.91
C GLU A 123 -28.62 7.72 4.24
N ALA A 124 -29.46 8.60 3.68
CA ALA A 124 -30.63 8.20 2.91
C ALA A 124 -30.28 7.28 1.72
N SER A 125 -29.18 7.55 1.00
CA SER A 125 -28.75 6.84 -0.21
C SER A 125 -28.38 5.37 0.02
N VAL A 126 -27.99 5.04 1.25
CA VAL A 126 -27.55 3.69 1.66
C VAL A 126 -28.43 3.07 2.76
N LYS A 127 -29.58 3.68 3.04
CA LYS A 127 -30.50 3.22 4.08
C LYS A 127 -30.96 1.78 3.78
N GLY A 128 -30.70 0.88 4.72
CA GLY A 128 -31.07 -0.54 4.60
C GLY A 128 -30.11 -1.39 3.78
N MET A 129 -28.98 -0.84 3.34
CA MET A 129 -27.93 -1.62 2.70
C MET A 129 -27.14 -2.44 3.72
N THR A 130 -26.81 -3.66 3.36
CA THR A 130 -25.93 -4.53 4.15
C THR A 130 -24.49 -4.50 3.65
N TYR A 131 -24.29 -4.17 2.36
CA TYR A 131 -22.98 -4.06 1.74
C TYR A 131 -22.97 -3.05 0.58
N GLN A 132 -21.93 -2.22 0.58
CA GLN A 132 -21.62 -1.28 -0.49
C GLN A 132 -20.11 -1.00 -0.54
N GLU A 133 -19.58 -0.90 -1.75
CA GLU A 133 -18.19 -0.53 -2.03
C GLU A 133 -18.11 0.42 -3.22
N MET A 134 -17.04 1.19 -3.24
CA MET A 134 -16.63 2.00 -4.38
C MET A 134 -15.28 1.51 -4.88
N TYR A 135 -15.13 1.48 -6.20
CA TYR A 135 -13.87 1.21 -6.86
C TYR A 135 -13.49 2.42 -7.71
N PHE A 136 -12.20 2.71 -7.74
CA PHE A 136 -11.59 3.54 -8.77
C PHE A 136 -10.85 2.61 -9.71
N VAL A 137 -11.25 2.61 -10.99
CA VAL A 137 -10.64 1.74 -12.00
C VAL A 137 -9.90 2.59 -12.99
N ILE A 138 -8.64 2.24 -13.26
CA ILE A 138 -7.81 2.87 -14.28
C ILE A 138 -7.59 1.85 -15.40
N SER A 139 -7.91 2.24 -16.62
CA SER A 139 -7.73 1.44 -17.83
C SER A 139 -6.75 2.14 -18.76
N GLY A 140 -5.73 1.41 -19.19
CA GLY A 140 -4.70 1.93 -20.07
C GLY A 140 -3.81 0.84 -20.64
N LYS A 141 -2.76 1.27 -21.33
CA LYS A 141 -1.82 0.38 -22.04
C LYS A 141 -1.13 -0.63 -21.12
N ALA A 142 -0.73 -0.22 -19.91
CA ALA A 142 -0.06 -1.13 -18.97
C ALA A 142 -1.02 -2.10 -18.27
N ASN A 143 -2.28 -1.71 -18.09
CA ASN A 143 -3.30 -2.55 -17.50
C ASN A 143 -4.69 -2.12 -17.99
N ALA A 144 -5.40 -3.03 -18.66
CA ALA A 144 -6.73 -2.76 -19.17
C ALA A 144 -7.78 -2.58 -18.05
N TRP A 145 -7.51 -3.08 -16.84
CA TRP A 145 -8.44 -3.03 -15.71
C TRP A 145 -7.73 -3.03 -14.35
N TYR A 146 -7.09 -1.91 -13.99
CA TYR A 146 -6.48 -1.74 -12.67
C TYR A 146 -7.51 -1.23 -11.66
N GLN A 147 -7.99 -2.11 -10.79
CA GLN A 147 -9.06 -1.82 -9.83
C GLN A 147 -8.51 -1.53 -8.43
N LEU A 148 -9.01 -0.46 -7.82
CA LEU A 148 -8.68 -0.03 -6.46
C LEU A 148 -9.98 0.06 -5.68
N LYS A 149 -10.10 -0.66 -4.56
CA LYS A 149 -11.37 -0.82 -3.84
C LYS A 149 -11.36 -0.17 -2.46
N LYS A 150 -12.48 0.42 -2.07
CA LYS A 150 -12.71 0.95 -0.73
C LYS A 150 -14.16 0.73 -0.31
N GLN A 151 -14.36 0.32 0.92
CA GLN A 151 -15.67 0.39 1.56
C GLN A 151 -15.95 1.85 1.96
N ILE A 152 -17.12 2.36 1.61
CA ILE A 152 -17.56 3.72 1.93
C ILE A 152 -18.73 3.67 2.91
N LYS A 153 -18.76 4.62 3.85
CA LYS A 153 -19.77 4.70 4.92
C LYS A 153 -20.67 5.93 4.73
N PRO A 154 -21.88 5.97 5.33
CA PRO A 154 -22.63 7.20 5.44
C PRO A 154 -21.78 8.36 5.99
N GLY A 155 -21.97 9.56 5.47
CA GLY A 155 -21.20 10.76 5.80
C GLY A 155 -20.02 11.02 4.86
N MET A 156 -19.12 11.89 5.30
CA MET A 156 -17.89 12.25 4.57
C MET A 156 -16.82 11.17 4.73
N ASN A 157 -16.23 10.73 3.63
CA ASN A 157 -15.14 9.77 3.58
C ASN A 157 -13.96 10.40 2.85
N GLU A 158 -12.78 10.39 3.46
CA GLU A 158 -11.53 10.58 2.72
C GLU A 158 -11.08 9.22 2.18
N VAL A 159 -11.14 9.06 0.85
CA VAL A 159 -10.79 7.81 0.17
C VAL A 159 -9.40 7.94 -0.40
N VAL A 160 -8.46 7.18 0.18
CA VAL A 160 -7.06 7.11 -0.26
C VAL A 160 -6.78 5.75 -0.92
N PHE A 161 -6.22 5.80 -2.13
CA PHE A 161 -5.76 4.65 -2.90
C PHE A 161 -4.26 4.73 -3.16
N PRO A 162 -3.44 3.79 -2.65
CA PRO A 162 -2.07 3.64 -3.13
C PRO A 162 -2.11 3.14 -4.57
N ILE A 163 -1.28 3.75 -5.43
CA ILE A 163 -1.19 3.44 -6.85
C ILE A 163 0.11 2.67 -7.10
N ASP A 164 -0.02 1.46 -7.63
CA ASP A 164 1.09 0.77 -8.27
C ASP A 164 1.36 1.46 -9.62
N ASN A 165 2.39 2.30 -9.64
CA ASN A 165 2.77 3.07 -10.82
C ASN A 165 3.03 2.17 -12.05
N THR A 166 3.41 0.90 -11.86
CA THR A 166 3.70 -0.03 -12.96
C THR A 166 2.45 -0.39 -13.74
N LYS A 167 1.27 -0.34 -13.10
CA LYS A 167 -0.03 -0.63 -13.70
C LYS A 167 -0.63 0.57 -14.45
N VAL A 168 -0.07 1.76 -14.26
CA VAL A 168 -0.54 3.01 -14.89
C VAL A 168 0.52 3.62 -15.81
N LYS A 169 1.55 2.86 -16.21
CA LYS A 169 2.56 3.31 -17.17
C LYS A 169 1.96 3.48 -18.57
N GLY A 170 2.50 4.47 -19.28
CA GLY A 170 2.13 4.75 -20.66
C GLY A 170 0.77 5.45 -20.77
N GLU A 171 0.08 5.20 -21.88
CA GLU A 171 -1.19 5.83 -22.18
C GLU A 171 -2.30 5.29 -21.29
N VAL A 172 -3.05 6.19 -20.65
CA VAL A 172 -4.29 5.90 -19.94
C VAL A 172 -5.44 6.22 -20.87
N TRP A 173 -6.38 5.28 -21.01
CA TRP A 173 -7.53 5.42 -21.89
C TRP A 173 -8.75 5.91 -21.13
N LYS A 174 -9.00 5.33 -19.95
CA LYS A 174 -10.24 5.55 -19.20
C LYS A 174 -10.02 5.44 -17.70
N VAL A 175 -10.82 6.20 -16.95
CA VAL A 175 -10.95 6.08 -15.51
C VAL A 175 -12.43 5.95 -15.15
N TYR A 176 -12.74 5.06 -14.22
CA TYR A 176 -14.10 4.80 -13.78
C TYR A 176 -14.22 4.98 -12.28
N ILE A 177 -15.37 5.49 -11.85
CA ILE A 177 -15.88 5.25 -10.51
C ILE A 177 -16.95 4.17 -10.65
N VAL A 178 -16.73 3.04 -9.99
CA VAL A 178 -17.61 1.87 -10.04
C VAL A 178 -18.18 1.67 -8.64
N VAL A 179 -19.47 1.31 -8.55
CA VAL A 179 -20.06 0.86 -7.29
C VAL A 179 -20.37 -0.62 -7.35
N ASN A 180 -20.30 -1.28 -6.19
CA ASN A 180 -20.81 -2.62 -6.00
C ASN A 180 -21.65 -2.66 -4.72
N SER A 181 -22.82 -3.29 -4.76
CA SER A 181 -23.76 -3.29 -3.64
C SER A 181 -24.72 -4.47 -3.72
N THR A 182 -25.18 -4.94 -2.57
CA THR A 182 -26.17 -6.03 -2.44
C THR A 182 -27.60 -5.54 -2.71
N GLU A 183 -27.95 -4.37 -2.18
CA GLU A 183 -29.24 -3.72 -2.37
C GLU A 183 -29.12 -2.57 -3.38
N ALA A 184 -30.26 -2.08 -3.86
CA ALA A 184 -30.27 -0.94 -4.76
C ALA A 184 -30.03 0.36 -4.00
N TRP A 185 -29.18 1.23 -4.56
CA TRP A 185 -28.99 2.61 -4.10
C TRP A 185 -30.29 3.39 -4.21
N SER A 186 -30.60 4.15 -3.17
CA SER A 186 -31.84 4.95 -3.10
C SER A 186 -31.63 6.41 -3.48
N GLY A 187 -30.36 6.84 -3.60
CA GLY A 187 -29.97 8.21 -3.87
C GLY A 187 -28.51 8.33 -4.32
N PRO A 188 -28.02 9.57 -4.52
CA PRO A 188 -26.71 9.85 -5.09
C PRO A 188 -25.58 9.67 -4.08
N ILE A 189 -24.35 9.71 -4.60
CA ILE A 189 -23.14 10.07 -3.85
C ILE A 189 -22.53 11.34 -4.46
N TYR A 190 -21.62 11.96 -3.71
CA TYR A 190 -20.91 13.16 -4.12
C TYR A 190 -19.42 12.93 -3.98
N VAL A 191 -18.66 13.25 -5.03
CA VAL A 191 -17.21 13.10 -5.08
C VAL A 191 -16.62 14.47 -5.33
N ASP A 192 -15.63 14.84 -4.55
CA ASP A 192 -14.97 16.13 -4.65
C ASP A 192 -13.46 15.99 -4.41
N SER A 193 -12.73 17.01 -4.84
CA SER A 193 -11.30 17.19 -4.61
C SER A 193 -10.48 15.92 -4.87
N ILE A 194 -10.60 15.38 -6.08
CA ILE A 194 -9.76 14.27 -6.51
C ILE A 194 -8.35 14.80 -6.75
N ARG A 195 -7.40 14.30 -5.96
CA ARG A 195 -6.02 14.76 -5.86
C ARG A 195 -5.08 13.57 -6.02
N GLY A 196 -3.94 13.79 -6.64
CA GLY A 196 -2.91 12.78 -6.85
C GLY A 196 -1.59 13.16 -6.20
N LYS A 197 -0.95 12.25 -5.47
CA LYS A 197 0.45 12.41 -5.08
C LYS A 197 1.32 11.79 -6.17
N LEU A 198 2.28 12.55 -6.69
CA LEU A 198 3.20 12.07 -7.71
C LEU A 198 4.47 11.49 -7.06
N LEU A 199 5.10 10.55 -7.76
CA LEU A 199 6.51 10.21 -7.58
C LEU A 199 7.33 11.46 -7.89
N GLY A 200 8.30 11.78 -7.03
CA GLY A 200 9.28 12.78 -7.34
C GLY A 200 10.22 12.32 -8.45
N GLU A 201 10.98 13.26 -9.01
CA GLU A 201 11.99 12.94 -10.03
C GLU A 201 13.04 11.95 -9.48
N SER A 202 13.56 11.10 -10.36
CA SER A 202 14.58 10.12 -9.99
C SER A 202 15.82 10.79 -9.39
N ALA A 203 16.31 10.22 -8.29
CA ALA A 203 17.48 10.69 -7.58
C ALA A 203 18.38 9.51 -7.19
N GLN A 204 19.69 9.74 -7.22
CA GLN A 204 20.65 8.77 -6.69
C GLN A 204 20.67 8.86 -5.17
N VAL A 205 20.55 7.72 -4.51
CA VAL A 205 20.73 7.54 -3.06
C VAL A 205 21.87 6.58 -2.81
N LYS A 206 22.71 6.89 -1.82
CA LYS A 206 23.85 6.06 -1.42
C LYS A 206 23.97 5.99 0.09
N GLY A 207 24.67 4.98 0.58
CA GLY A 207 25.00 4.87 2.00
C GLY A 207 25.93 3.69 2.26
N THR A 208 26.22 3.49 3.55
CA THR A 208 27.07 2.38 4.01
C THR A 208 26.43 1.68 5.19
N VAL A 209 26.56 0.36 5.28
CA VAL A 209 26.14 -0.44 6.43
C VAL A 209 27.38 -0.94 7.15
N LYS A 210 27.43 -0.73 8.48
CA LYS A 210 28.60 -1.05 9.29
C LYS A 210 28.24 -1.86 10.53
N ASP A 211 29.17 -2.68 10.98
CA ASP A 211 29.15 -3.25 12.32
C ASP A 211 29.41 -2.13 13.33
N LYS A 212 28.48 -1.92 14.28
CA LYS A 212 28.60 -0.90 15.32
C LYS A 212 29.83 -1.11 16.22
N THR A 213 30.25 -2.35 16.42
CA THR A 213 31.32 -2.72 17.35
C THR A 213 32.69 -2.62 16.70
N SER A 214 32.86 -3.23 15.51
CA SER A 214 34.14 -3.26 14.82
C SER A 214 34.37 -2.08 13.87
N GLY A 215 33.32 -1.35 13.52
CA GLY A 215 33.36 -0.27 12.52
C GLY A 215 33.54 -0.75 11.08
N LYS A 216 33.66 -2.06 10.84
CA LYS A 216 33.84 -2.64 9.51
C LYS A 216 32.56 -2.56 8.69
N GLY A 217 32.72 -2.38 7.38
CA GLY A 217 31.62 -2.50 6.42
C GLY A 217 31.03 -3.90 6.44
N LEU A 218 29.70 -3.99 6.37
CA LEU A 218 28.99 -5.26 6.34
C LEU A 218 28.62 -5.62 4.90
N GLU A 219 29.31 -6.60 4.33
CA GLU A 219 28.97 -7.19 3.03
C GLU A 219 27.65 -7.98 3.09
N LYS A 220 26.89 -7.93 1.99
CA LYS A 220 25.62 -8.67 1.80
C LYS A 220 24.54 -8.33 2.84
N ALA A 221 24.62 -7.16 3.46
CA ALA A 221 23.48 -6.60 4.17
C ALA A 221 22.40 -6.25 3.15
N LEU A 222 21.16 -6.64 3.47
CA LEU A 222 19.98 -6.34 2.67
C LEU A 222 19.47 -4.96 3.09
N VAL A 223 19.36 -4.04 2.14
CA VAL A 223 18.84 -2.69 2.35
C VAL A 223 17.56 -2.55 1.54
N VAL A 224 16.44 -2.35 2.24
CA VAL A 224 15.14 -2.08 1.64
C VAL A 224 14.87 -0.59 1.72
N ILE A 225 14.67 0.05 0.57
CA ILE A 225 14.31 1.47 0.46
C ILE A 225 13.29 1.64 -0.67
N GLY A 226 12.10 2.15 -0.34
CA GLY A 226 10.99 2.18 -1.28
C GLY A 226 10.58 0.77 -1.71
N ASP A 227 10.57 0.52 -3.02
CA ASP A 227 10.32 -0.79 -3.63
C ASP A 227 11.61 -1.56 -3.98
N GLN A 228 12.79 -1.00 -3.66
CA GLN A 228 14.08 -1.59 -3.98
C GLN A 228 14.59 -2.47 -2.84
N LEU A 229 15.16 -3.62 -3.21
CA LEU A 229 15.97 -4.48 -2.35
C LEU A 229 17.41 -4.50 -2.85
N LEU A 230 18.32 -3.93 -2.07
CA LEU A 230 19.74 -3.80 -2.41
C LEU A 230 20.58 -4.74 -1.54
N LYS A 231 21.75 -5.13 -2.06
CA LYS A 231 22.79 -5.84 -1.31
C LYS A 231 24.02 -4.95 -1.22
N THR A 232 24.60 -4.84 -0.03
CA THR A 232 25.84 -4.10 0.16
C THR A 232 27.05 -4.84 -0.41
N ASP A 233 28.02 -4.08 -0.91
CA ASP A 233 29.31 -4.59 -1.39
C ASP A 233 30.26 -5.01 -0.26
N GLY A 234 31.48 -5.45 -0.59
CA GLY A 234 32.51 -5.88 0.38
C GLY A 234 32.94 -4.81 1.38
N SER A 235 32.69 -3.53 1.09
CA SER A 235 32.96 -2.39 1.98
C SER A 235 31.70 -1.92 2.72
N GLY A 236 30.56 -2.60 2.53
CA GLY A 236 29.27 -2.25 3.11
C GLY A 236 28.53 -1.14 2.35
N ASN A 237 28.98 -0.72 1.17
CA ASN A 237 28.32 0.36 0.43
C ASN A 237 27.09 -0.15 -0.32
N PHE A 238 26.09 0.72 -0.48
CA PHE A 238 24.96 0.54 -1.40
C PHE A 238 24.67 1.83 -2.15
N SER A 239 24.08 1.70 -3.35
CA SER A 239 23.58 2.82 -4.14
C SER A 239 22.36 2.37 -4.94
N ALA A 240 21.41 3.27 -5.14
CA ALA A 240 20.25 3.05 -6.00
C ALA A 240 19.75 4.36 -6.60
N THR A 241 19.10 4.27 -7.75
CA THR A 241 18.30 5.36 -8.31
C THR A 241 16.85 5.12 -7.93
N ILE A 242 16.28 5.99 -7.10
CA ILE A 242 14.87 5.92 -6.69
C ILE A 242 14.19 7.28 -6.84
N PRO A 243 12.86 7.34 -7.00
CA PRO A 243 12.12 8.60 -7.00
C PRO A 243 12.41 9.46 -5.76
N ALA A 244 12.34 10.78 -5.88
CA ALA A 244 12.39 11.66 -4.71
C ALA A 244 11.13 11.46 -3.86
N ASP A 245 11.33 11.16 -2.57
CA ASP A 245 10.28 10.94 -1.57
C ASP A 245 10.87 10.84 -0.16
N ASP A 246 9.98 10.73 0.84
CA ASP A 246 10.33 10.36 2.20
C ASP A 246 10.22 8.85 2.39
N TYR A 247 11.36 8.19 2.62
CA TYR A 247 11.42 6.73 2.74
C TYR A 247 11.63 6.26 4.17
N LYS A 248 11.08 5.07 4.47
CA LYS A 248 11.60 4.21 5.55
C LYS A 248 12.65 3.29 4.95
N VAL A 249 13.77 3.15 5.64
CA VAL A 249 14.84 2.24 5.23
C VAL A 249 14.95 1.12 6.25
N VAL A 250 14.90 -0.12 5.79
CA VAL A 250 15.08 -1.31 6.64
C VAL A 250 16.35 -2.01 6.22
N VAL A 251 17.23 -2.31 7.17
CA VAL A 251 18.48 -3.01 6.93
C VAL A 251 18.51 -4.30 7.74
N VAL A 252 18.79 -5.41 7.06
CA VAL A 252 18.83 -6.76 7.62
C VAL A 252 20.18 -7.40 7.29
N ARG A 253 20.78 -8.06 8.26
CA ARG A 253 21.97 -8.90 8.05
C ARG A 253 21.94 -10.06 9.05
N ASP A 254 22.12 -11.29 8.56
CA ASP A 254 22.22 -12.45 9.44
C ASP A 254 23.34 -12.26 10.47
N GLY A 255 23.05 -12.62 11.73
CA GLY A 255 23.90 -12.35 12.89
C GLY A 255 23.84 -10.93 13.46
N TYR A 256 22.92 -10.08 12.99
CA TYR A 256 22.72 -8.71 13.47
C TYR A 256 21.25 -8.41 13.73
N LYS A 257 21.00 -7.47 14.64
CA LYS A 257 19.67 -6.89 14.84
C LYS A 257 19.28 -6.05 13.63
N ASP A 258 18.08 -6.28 13.14
CA ASP A 258 17.45 -5.44 12.12
C ASP A 258 17.40 -3.98 12.58
N LYS A 259 17.59 -3.07 11.62
CA LYS A 259 17.52 -1.63 11.88
C LYS A 259 16.56 -0.95 10.92
N THR A 260 15.72 -0.08 11.47
CA THR A 260 14.84 0.79 10.70
C THR A 260 15.28 2.24 10.86
N VAL A 261 15.54 2.93 9.75
CA VAL A 261 15.63 4.39 9.67
C VAL A 261 14.25 4.90 9.30
N SER A 262 13.60 5.60 10.23
CA SER A 262 12.18 5.95 10.14
C SER A 262 11.85 7.04 9.12
N SER A 263 12.84 7.83 8.71
CA SER A 263 12.72 8.86 7.68
C SER A 263 14.07 9.10 7.00
N ALA A 264 14.12 8.87 5.70
CA ALA A 264 15.21 9.17 4.79
C ALA A 264 14.63 10.00 3.64
N VAL A 265 14.89 11.31 3.68
CA VAL A 265 14.42 12.24 2.65
C VAL A 265 15.34 12.11 1.44
N VAL A 266 14.77 11.74 0.30
CA VAL A 266 15.47 11.69 -0.98
C VAL A 266 14.93 12.81 -1.86
N ALA A 267 15.81 13.69 -2.32
CA ALA A 267 15.47 14.84 -3.15
C ALA A 267 16.24 14.83 -4.46
N ALA A 268 15.54 15.18 -5.55
CA ALA A 268 16.15 15.30 -6.87
C ALA A 268 17.20 16.42 -6.89
N GLY A 269 18.32 16.16 -7.59
CA GLY A 269 19.42 17.12 -7.71
C GLY A 269 20.20 17.41 -6.41
N LYS A 270 19.98 16.62 -5.34
CA LYS A 270 20.71 16.72 -4.06
C LYS A 270 21.63 15.51 -3.87
N ASP A 271 22.62 15.65 -2.99
CA ASP A 271 23.43 14.51 -2.53
C ASP A 271 22.64 13.73 -1.47
N ASN A 272 21.98 12.64 -1.89
CA ASN A 272 21.19 11.80 -0.98
C ASN A 272 22.10 10.72 -0.36
N ASN A 273 22.99 11.15 0.53
CA ASN A 273 23.84 10.23 1.28
C ASN A 273 23.21 9.94 2.65
N LEU A 274 22.79 8.69 2.86
CA LEU A 274 22.21 8.22 4.13
C LEU A 274 23.25 8.01 5.23
N GLY A 275 24.54 8.20 4.92
CA GLY A 275 25.63 8.04 5.86
C GLY A 275 25.85 6.58 6.26
N ALA A 276 26.35 6.37 7.47
CA ALA A 276 26.61 5.04 8.03
C ALA A 276 25.39 4.54 8.83
N ILE A 277 24.83 3.42 8.40
CA ILE A 277 23.78 2.69 9.10
C ILE A 277 24.45 1.57 9.91
N GLU A 278 24.66 1.85 11.20
CA GLU A 278 25.30 0.88 12.09
C GLU A 278 24.33 -0.20 12.59
N LEU A 279 24.66 -1.47 12.35
CA LEU A 279 23.94 -2.63 12.91
C LEU A 279 24.63 -3.14 14.18
N ILE A 280 23.82 -3.60 15.13
CA ILE A 280 24.32 -4.19 16.38
C ILE A 280 24.40 -5.71 16.17
N PRO A 281 25.57 -6.35 16.34
CA PRO A 281 25.66 -7.80 16.31
C PRO A 281 24.64 -8.41 17.28
N ASP A 282 23.91 -9.41 16.81
CA ASP A 282 23.05 -10.17 17.70
C ASP A 282 23.92 -11.05 18.58
N ALA A 283 23.54 -11.15 19.85
CA ALA A 283 24.21 -12.08 20.74
C ALA A 283 24.02 -13.48 20.16
N ALA A 284 25.13 -14.18 19.92
CA ALA A 284 25.08 -15.56 19.48
C ALA A 284 24.10 -16.32 20.40
N PRO A 285 23.14 -17.08 19.85
CA PRO A 285 22.20 -17.82 20.67
C PRO A 285 23.01 -18.69 21.62
N LYS A 286 22.71 -18.60 22.92
CA LYS A 286 23.37 -19.43 23.92
C LYS A 286 23.03 -20.88 23.59
N THR A 287 24.02 -21.62 23.12
CA THR A 287 23.88 -23.05 22.86
C THR A 287 23.71 -23.76 24.20
N LYS A 288 22.48 -24.20 24.49
CA LYS A 288 22.23 -25.11 25.60
C LYS A 288 22.24 -26.52 25.04
N ALA A 289 23.21 -27.32 25.48
CA ALA A 289 23.15 -28.76 25.26
C ALA A 289 21.81 -29.26 25.79
N SER A 290 20.96 -29.70 24.86
CA SER A 290 19.66 -30.26 25.17
C SER A 290 19.75 -31.74 24.85
N ALA A 291 19.63 -32.59 25.87
CA ALA A 291 19.49 -34.02 25.67
C ALA A 291 18.11 -34.26 25.05
N VAL A 292 18.07 -34.42 23.73
CA VAL A 292 16.86 -34.89 23.06
C VAL A 292 16.79 -36.40 23.27
N THR A 293 16.04 -36.84 24.27
CA THR A 293 15.75 -38.26 24.47
C THR A 293 14.61 -38.65 23.54
N ILE A 294 14.95 -39.35 22.46
CA ILE A 294 13.95 -39.99 21.60
C ILE A 294 13.52 -41.27 22.31
N ASP A 295 12.36 -41.22 22.96
CA ASP A 295 11.74 -42.42 23.52
C ASP A 295 11.00 -43.18 22.42
N ALA A 296 11.71 -44.08 21.74
CA ALA A 296 11.14 -44.92 20.69
C ALA A 296 10.01 -45.85 21.19
N SER A 297 9.89 -46.07 22.51
CA SER A 297 8.80 -46.86 23.12
C SER A 297 7.47 -46.10 23.13
N LYS A 298 7.51 -44.76 23.08
CA LYS A 298 6.34 -43.88 22.90
C LYS A 298 5.94 -43.67 21.43
N SER A 299 6.49 -44.48 20.53
CA SER A 299 5.99 -44.53 19.16
C SER A 299 4.52 -44.95 19.15
N ILE A 300 3.65 -44.11 18.57
CA ILE A 300 2.28 -44.49 18.25
C ILE A 300 2.38 -45.47 17.06
N ARG A 301 2.47 -46.75 17.39
CA ARG A 301 2.69 -47.88 16.48
C ARG A 301 1.63 -47.99 15.38
N LYS A 302 2.07 -48.48 14.21
CA LYS A 302 1.34 -49.44 13.36
C LYS A 302 -0.02 -48.98 12.81
N LEU A 303 -0.07 -47.89 12.06
CA LEU A 303 -0.91 -47.95 10.87
C LEU A 303 -0.24 -48.93 9.89
N PRO A 304 -0.96 -49.85 9.23
CA PRO A 304 -0.42 -50.60 8.11
C PRO A 304 -0.17 -49.59 6.99
N ILE A 305 0.96 -48.89 7.08
CA ILE A 305 1.45 -48.04 6.03
C ILE A 305 1.86 -49.00 4.93
N ASP A 306 1.03 -49.07 3.90
CA ASP A 306 1.37 -49.74 2.67
C ASP A 306 2.61 -49.05 2.09
N LYS A 307 3.74 -49.74 2.22
CA LYS A 307 5.05 -49.31 1.73
C LYS A 307 5.07 -49.04 0.22
N HIS A 308 4.08 -49.53 -0.53
CA HIS A 308 3.90 -49.23 -1.96
C HIS A 308 3.04 -47.98 -2.22
N LYS A 309 2.44 -47.38 -1.18
CA LYS A 309 1.62 -46.15 -1.26
C LYS A 309 2.29 -44.94 -0.61
N MET A 310 3.53 -45.07 -0.14
CA MET A 310 4.31 -43.93 0.36
C MET A 310 5.06 -43.24 -0.79
N TYR A 311 4.34 -42.42 -1.55
CA TYR A 311 4.93 -41.33 -2.33
C TYR A 311 4.53 -40.03 -1.64
N GLY A 312 5.51 -39.33 -1.05
CA GLY A 312 5.24 -38.19 -0.18
C GLY A 312 6.48 -37.40 0.20
N ASN A 313 6.41 -36.09 -0.04
CA ASN A 313 7.44 -35.09 0.22
C ASN A 313 7.88 -35.00 1.70
N ASN A 314 9.16 -34.69 1.92
CA ASN A 314 9.71 -34.30 3.22
C ASN A 314 10.22 -32.86 3.18
N LEU A 315 9.30 -31.89 3.10
CA LEU A 315 9.57 -30.53 3.57
C LEU A 315 9.32 -30.51 5.09
N ALA A 316 10.40 -30.41 5.86
CA ALA A 316 10.33 -30.40 7.32
C ALA A 316 10.19 -28.95 7.82
N ALA A 317 8.96 -28.52 8.10
CA ALA A 317 8.72 -27.31 8.88
C ALA A 317 8.40 -27.69 10.34
N TRP A 318 9.25 -27.24 11.26
CA TRP A 318 9.04 -27.43 12.70
C TRP A 318 8.22 -26.25 13.22
N HIS A 319 6.95 -26.50 13.57
CA HIS A 319 6.10 -25.46 14.14
C HIS A 319 5.98 -25.64 15.66
N PRO A 320 6.08 -24.55 16.45
CA PRO A 320 5.68 -24.60 17.85
C PRO A 320 4.17 -24.87 17.93
N VAL A 321 3.72 -25.59 18.96
CA VAL A 321 2.30 -25.95 19.14
C VAL A 321 1.37 -24.72 19.14
N GLY A 322 1.85 -23.55 19.56
CA GLY A 322 1.10 -22.30 19.54
C GLY A 322 0.87 -21.68 18.15
N ALA A 323 1.51 -22.19 17.10
CA ALA A 323 1.30 -21.71 15.73
C ALA A 323 0.00 -22.25 15.10
N TYR A 324 -0.61 -23.28 15.69
CA TYR A 324 -1.87 -23.86 15.21
C TYR A 324 -3.07 -23.06 15.70
N ARG A 325 -3.98 -22.72 14.79
CA ARG A 325 -5.13 -21.84 15.08
C ARG A 325 -6.39 -22.59 15.50
N ASP A 326 -6.47 -23.89 15.24
CA ASP A 326 -7.61 -24.71 15.66
C ASP A 326 -7.45 -25.20 17.11
N ASN A 327 -8.34 -24.74 17.99
CA ASN A 327 -8.27 -25.01 19.42
C ASN A 327 -8.44 -26.51 19.76
N VAL A 328 -9.21 -27.26 18.96
CA VAL A 328 -9.40 -28.71 19.15
C VAL A 328 -8.11 -29.47 18.83
N THR A 329 -7.46 -29.12 17.73
CA THR A 329 -6.16 -29.66 17.30
C THR A 329 -5.07 -29.31 18.30
N VAL A 330 -4.99 -28.06 18.76
CA VAL A 330 -4.04 -27.64 19.81
C VAL A 330 -4.23 -28.44 21.10
N ALA A 331 -5.48 -28.68 21.54
CA ALA A 331 -5.75 -29.49 22.73
C ALA A 331 -5.31 -30.95 22.57
N LYS A 332 -5.50 -31.55 21.38
CA LYS A 332 -5.03 -32.91 21.07
C LYS A 332 -3.50 -32.98 21.04
N ILE A 333 -2.82 -32.01 20.42
CA ILE A 333 -1.35 -31.95 20.36
C ILE A 333 -0.76 -31.75 21.76
N LYS A 334 -1.35 -30.88 22.58
CA LYS A 334 -0.91 -30.67 23.98
C LYS A 334 -1.01 -31.95 24.83
N LYS A 335 -2.06 -32.76 24.63
CA LYS A 335 -2.20 -34.07 25.30
C LYS A 335 -1.10 -35.07 24.94
N LEU A 336 -0.47 -34.93 23.76
CA LEU A 336 0.65 -35.76 23.34
C LEU A 336 1.97 -35.37 24.03
N GLY A 337 2.03 -34.22 24.71
CA GLY A 337 3.23 -33.76 25.42
C GLY A 337 4.40 -33.42 24.50
N VAL A 338 4.15 -33.16 23.22
CA VAL A 338 5.19 -32.85 22.22
C VAL A 338 5.48 -31.36 22.16
N SER A 339 6.75 -30.98 22.13
CA SER A 339 7.17 -29.58 21.96
C SER A 339 7.09 -29.12 20.49
N PHE A 340 7.16 -30.07 19.56
CA PHE A 340 7.05 -29.85 18.13
C PHE A 340 6.25 -30.96 17.47
N LEU A 341 5.49 -30.64 16.43
CA LEU A 341 4.72 -31.59 15.63
C LEU A 341 5.20 -31.54 14.17
N ARG A 342 5.33 -32.72 13.56
CA ARG A 342 5.59 -32.88 12.12
C ARG A 342 4.33 -33.42 11.44
N ILE A 343 3.92 -32.78 10.35
CA ILE A 343 2.85 -33.27 9.48
C ILE A 343 3.47 -33.53 8.10
N PRO A 344 3.41 -34.75 7.55
CA PRO A 344 3.85 -34.99 6.18
C PRO A 344 2.81 -34.47 5.17
N GLY A 345 3.27 -33.71 4.16
CA GLY A 345 2.53 -33.47 2.90
C GLY A 345 2.06 -32.04 2.64
N GLY A 346 2.35 -31.54 1.43
CA GLY A 346 1.71 -30.40 0.77
C GLY A 346 1.25 -30.81 -0.65
N ASP A 347 0.62 -29.88 -1.39
CA ASP A 347 -0.22 -30.14 -2.59
C ASP A 347 0.41 -30.91 -3.77
N TYR A 348 1.73 -31.12 -3.80
CA TYR A 348 2.45 -31.83 -4.88
C TYR A 348 3.18 -33.11 -4.41
N GLY A 349 2.82 -33.64 -3.24
CA GLY A 349 3.58 -34.70 -2.57
C GLY A 349 3.69 -36.05 -3.30
N ASN A 350 2.78 -36.32 -4.24
CA ASN A 350 2.68 -37.58 -4.99
C ASN A 350 3.44 -37.56 -6.34
N GLN A 351 4.07 -36.45 -6.71
CA GLN A 351 4.61 -36.24 -8.06
C GLN A 351 6.14 -36.14 -8.11
N TYR A 352 6.86 -35.91 -7.01
CA TYR A 352 8.31 -35.61 -7.03
C TYR A 352 9.23 -36.82 -6.75
N ASP A 353 10.22 -37.09 -7.61
CA ASP A 353 11.32 -38.05 -7.40
C ASP A 353 12.59 -37.35 -6.91
N TRP A 354 13.07 -37.78 -5.75
CA TRP A 354 14.22 -37.23 -5.02
C TRP A 354 15.56 -37.78 -5.50
N LYS A 355 15.58 -38.86 -6.28
CA LYS A 355 16.81 -39.37 -6.90
C LYS A 355 17.18 -38.58 -8.14
N THR A 356 16.17 -38.14 -8.89
CA THR A 356 16.37 -37.45 -10.18
C THR A 356 16.08 -35.96 -10.11
N GLY A 357 15.32 -35.50 -9.11
CA GLY A 357 14.88 -34.10 -8.97
C GLY A 357 13.67 -33.77 -9.85
N GLU A 358 13.03 -34.75 -10.45
CA GLU A 358 11.93 -34.55 -11.41
C GLU A 358 10.57 -34.57 -10.71
N VAL A 359 9.65 -33.70 -11.12
CA VAL A 359 8.21 -33.79 -10.81
C VAL A 359 7.53 -34.47 -11.99
N TYR A 360 6.70 -35.47 -11.73
CA TYR A 360 6.01 -36.30 -12.69
C TYR A 360 4.52 -35.94 -12.76
N ASN A 361 3.96 -35.98 -13.97
CA ASN A 361 2.53 -35.92 -14.19
C ASN A 361 1.88 -37.24 -13.73
N TYR A 362 0.54 -37.25 -13.66
CA TYR A 362 -0.23 -38.45 -13.32
C TYR A 362 -0.02 -39.63 -14.30
N ASP A 363 0.42 -39.34 -15.51
CA ASP A 363 0.73 -40.33 -16.56
C ASP A 363 2.16 -40.89 -16.47
N GLY A 364 2.96 -40.45 -15.50
CA GLY A 364 4.35 -40.88 -15.32
C GLY A 364 5.35 -40.18 -16.24
N GLY A 365 4.94 -39.19 -17.03
CA GLY A 365 5.87 -38.31 -17.75
C GLY A 365 6.45 -37.23 -16.83
N VAL A 366 7.68 -36.79 -17.06
CA VAL A 366 8.28 -35.67 -16.32
C VAL A 366 7.54 -34.39 -16.68
N SER A 367 6.97 -33.75 -15.67
CA SER A 367 6.27 -32.46 -15.72
C SER A 367 7.27 -31.29 -15.72
N TRP A 368 8.12 -31.24 -14.70
CA TRP A 368 9.16 -30.21 -14.54
C TRP A 368 10.21 -30.66 -13.53
N THR A 369 11.44 -30.15 -13.64
CA THR A 369 12.51 -30.38 -12.67
C THR A 369 12.74 -29.07 -11.94
N PRO A 370 12.37 -28.92 -10.66
CA PRO A 370 12.63 -27.72 -9.91
C PRO A 370 14.15 -27.55 -9.79
N GLU A 371 14.68 -26.46 -10.34
CA GLU A 371 15.99 -25.98 -9.92
C GLU A 371 15.84 -25.48 -8.47
N LEU A 372 16.18 -26.33 -7.50
CA LEU A 372 16.35 -25.91 -6.12
C LEU A 372 17.66 -25.11 -5.99
N ASN A 373 17.71 -23.99 -6.70
CA ASN A 373 18.67 -22.93 -6.48
C ASN A 373 18.24 -22.21 -5.20
N TYR A 374 18.73 -22.70 -4.05
CA TYR A 374 18.73 -21.93 -2.82
C TYR A 374 19.73 -20.76 -2.99
N TYR A 375 19.24 -19.62 -3.49
CA TYR A 375 19.92 -18.33 -3.46
C TYR A 375 19.05 -17.24 -2.83
#